data_AF-A0A3L6SFI1-F1
#
_entry.id   AF-A0A3L6SFI1-F1
#
_cell.length_a   1.000
_cell.length_b   1.000
_cell.length_c   1.000
_cell.angle_alpha   90.00
_cell.angle_beta   90.00
_cell.angle_gamma   90.00
#
_symmetry.space_group_name_H-M   'P 1'
#
loop_
_entity.id
_entity.type
_entity.pdbx_description
1 polymer ?
#
loop_
_entity_poly.entity_id
_entity_poly.type
_entity_poly.pdbx_seq_one_letter_code
_entity_poly.pdbx_strand_id
1 'polypeptide(L)'
;MHPLPSSRTNVTDTLVGGGSHFEVTRLASAAQADVEASFQVTDLDKAEPFDPAWRGADAQAVRADRGADATGGVGPFGLWVLASDDREERTAVFFRVFKGGDGGKDVVLMCKTRSMSSHADNLYKPTFAGFVDVTSTFIADNSV
;
A
#
# COMPACT_ATOMS: atom_id res chain seq x y z
N MET A 1 14.28 -18.98 -13.67
CA MET A 1 14.91 -19.67 -12.52
C MET A 1 14.28 -19.08 -11.27
N HIS A 2 13.57 -19.84 -10.44
CA HIS A 2 13.11 -19.36 -9.13
C HIS A 2 13.54 -20.39 -8.09
N PRO A 3 14.64 -20.11 -7.38
CA PRO A 3 14.55 -20.21 -5.93
C PRO A 3 15.27 -19.06 -5.23
N LEU A 4 14.64 -18.52 -4.19
CA LEU A 4 15.19 -18.33 -2.83
C LEU A 4 14.05 -17.98 -1.85
N PRO A 5 13.42 -18.99 -1.23
CA PRO A 5 13.04 -18.86 0.17
C PRO A 5 13.74 -19.93 0.99
N SER A 6 14.70 -19.52 1.82
CA SER A 6 15.34 -20.37 2.83
C SER A 6 14.41 -20.71 3.99
N SER A 7 13.36 -19.91 4.18
CA SER A 7 12.30 -20.06 5.16
C SER A 7 11.06 -19.29 4.70
N ARG A 8 9.88 -19.67 5.19
CA ARG A 8 8.61 -18.99 4.91
C ARG A 8 7.93 -18.66 6.24
N THR A 9 7.46 -17.43 6.35
CA THR A 9 6.61 -16.97 7.45
C THR A 9 5.27 -16.57 6.86
N ASN A 10 4.19 -17.11 7.45
CA ASN A 10 2.83 -16.78 7.04
C ASN A 10 2.14 -16.04 8.17
N VAL A 11 1.41 -14.98 7.82
CA VAL A 11 0.52 -14.23 8.71
C VAL A 11 -0.83 -14.17 8.02
N THR A 12 -1.88 -14.62 8.70
CA THR A 12 -3.26 -14.60 8.18
C THR A 12 -4.19 -13.92 9.17
N ASP A 13 -5.37 -13.50 8.71
CA ASP A 13 -6.51 -13.05 9.53
C ASP A 13 -6.16 -11.97 10.56
N THR A 14 -5.20 -11.10 10.21
CA THR A 14 -4.72 -10.02 11.08
C THR A 14 -5.47 -8.73 10.79
N LEU A 15 -6.29 -8.29 11.74
CA LEU A 15 -6.99 -7.01 11.66
C LEU A 15 -6.02 -5.86 11.95
N VAL A 16 -5.88 -4.94 11.01
CA VAL A 16 -5.09 -3.70 11.16
C VAL A 16 -6.04 -2.51 11.25
N GLY A 17 -6.13 -1.88 12.41
CA GLY A 17 -6.92 -0.68 12.62
C GLY A 17 -6.29 0.56 11.96
N GLY A 18 -7.08 1.62 11.82
CA GLY A 18 -6.60 2.91 11.31
C GLY A 18 -5.40 3.43 12.12
N GLY A 19 -4.34 3.85 11.42
CA GLY A 19 -3.10 4.36 12.04
C GLY A 19 -2.28 3.30 12.79
N SER A 20 -2.70 2.04 12.77
CA SER A 20 -1.99 0.93 13.42
C SER A 20 -1.08 0.20 12.42
N HIS A 21 -0.11 -0.52 12.95
CA HIS A 21 0.77 -1.41 12.19
C HIS A 21 1.15 -2.60 13.06
N PHE A 22 1.64 -3.66 12.44
CA PHE A 22 2.26 -4.78 13.14
C PHE A 22 3.54 -5.19 12.41
N GLU A 23 4.46 -5.79 13.14
CA GLU A 23 5.74 -6.25 12.60
C GLU A 23 5.64 -7.73 12.21
N VAL A 24 6.10 -8.06 10.99
CA VAL A 24 6.30 -9.45 10.58
C VAL A 24 7.65 -9.92 11.10
N THR A 25 7.62 -10.70 12.17
CA THR A 25 8.83 -11.27 12.78
C THR A 25 9.22 -12.60 12.13
N ARG A 26 10.38 -13.17 12.52
CA ARG A 26 10.88 -14.47 12.04
C ARG A 26 11.25 -14.52 10.55
N LEU A 27 11.64 -13.39 9.98
CA LEU A 27 12.32 -13.34 8.69
C LEU A 27 13.80 -13.64 8.91
N ALA A 28 14.40 -14.49 8.07
CA ALA A 28 15.85 -14.72 8.11
C ALA A 28 16.64 -13.43 7.84
N SER A 29 16.10 -12.54 7.00
CA SER A 29 16.58 -11.18 6.78
C SER A 29 15.43 -10.30 6.28
N ALA A 30 15.17 -9.18 6.95
CA ALA A 30 14.18 -8.20 6.48
C ALA A 30 14.68 -7.39 5.27
N ALA A 31 16.00 -7.32 5.06
CA ALA A 31 16.60 -6.62 3.93
C ALA A 31 16.55 -7.43 2.62
N GLN A 32 16.33 -8.75 2.71
CA GLN A 32 16.24 -9.66 1.58
C GLN A 32 15.13 -10.69 1.81
N ALA A 33 13.93 -10.36 1.36
CA ALA A 33 12.76 -11.22 1.42
C ALA A 33 11.90 -11.03 0.17
N ASP A 34 11.16 -12.08 -0.17
CA ASP A 34 10.04 -12.01 -1.11
C ASP A 34 8.74 -11.95 -0.30
N VAL A 35 7.94 -10.91 -0.51
CA VAL A 35 6.74 -10.63 0.29
C VAL A 35 5.53 -10.55 -0.62
N GLU A 36 4.59 -11.45 -0.38
CA GLU A 36 3.26 -11.43 -0.96
C GLU A 36 2.25 -11.06 0.12
N ALA A 37 1.37 -10.10 -0.16
CA ALA A 37 0.37 -9.62 0.77
C ALA A 37 -0.99 -9.49 0.07
N SER A 38 -2.03 -9.96 0.75
CA SER A 38 -3.43 -9.80 0.35
C SER A 38 -4.15 -8.95 1.40
N PHE A 39 -4.90 -7.96 0.94
CA PHE A 39 -5.63 -7.03 1.80
C PHE A 39 -7.13 -7.18 1.58
N GLN A 40 -7.88 -7.37 2.66
CA GLN A 40 -9.33 -7.31 2.65
C GLN A 40 -9.77 -6.00 3.31
N VAL A 41 -10.47 -5.15 2.55
CA VAL A 41 -11.06 -3.91 3.07
C VAL A 41 -12.48 -4.21 3.54
N THR A 42 -12.77 -3.98 4.82
CA THR A 42 -14.05 -4.36 5.45
C THR A 42 -15.20 -3.41 5.18
N ASP A 43 -14.91 -2.13 4.89
CA ASP A 43 -15.92 -1.09 4.72
C ASP A 43 -15.47 -0.12 3.61
N LEU A 44 -15.78 -0.48 2.36
CA LEU A 44 -15.50 0.35 1.19
C LEU A 44 -16.40 1.58 1.11
N ASP A 45 -17.55 1.61 1.80
CA ASP A 45 -18.43 2.77 1.82
C ASP A 45 -17.76 3.99 2.47
N LYS A 46 -16.79 3.74 3.36
CA LYS A 46 -15.93 4.77 3.94
C LYS A 46 -14.95 5.40 2.95
N ALA A 47 -14.72 4.82 1.77
CA ALA A 47 -13.82 5.40 0.77
C ALA A 47 -14.25 6.83 0.43
N GLU A 48 -13.27 7.73 0.28
CA GLU A 48 -13.54 9.11 -0.07
C GLU A 48 -13.90 9.21 -1.58
N PRO A 49 -14.73 10.17 -1.99
CA PRO A 49 -15.05 10.32 -3.41
C PRO A 49 -13.79 10.70 -4.21
N PHE A 50 -13.66 10.17 -5.41
CA PHE A 50 -12.62 10.58 -6.34
C PHE A 50 -12.89 12.02 -6.81
N ASP A 51 -11.95 12.93 -6.57
CA ASP A 51 -12.13 14.34 -6.91
C ASP A 51 -12.31 14.50 -8.43
N PRO A 52 -13.39 15.16 -8.90
CA PRO A 52 -13.56 15.46 -10.32
C PRO A 52 -12.37 16.21 -10.94
N ALA A 53 -11.60 16.98 -10.17
CA ALA A 53 -10.40 17.68 -10.63
C ALA A 53 -9.26 16.72 -11.02
N TRP A 54 -9.28 15.47 -10.54
CA TRP A 54 -8.29 14.46 -10.90
C TRP A 54 -8.64 13.70 -12.18
N ARG A 55 -9.79 13.98 -12.81
CA ARG A 55 -10.19 13.32 -14.07
C ARG A 55 -9.20 13.67 -15.18
N GLY A 56 -8.59 12.64 -15.78
CA GLY A 56 -7.55 12.80 -16.79
C GLY A 56 -6.17 13.14 -16.24
N ALA A 57 -6.02 13.29 -14.92
CA ALA A 57 -4.71 13.43 -14.28
C ALA A 57 -4.00 12.08 -14.20
N ASP A 58 -2.67 12.10 -14.22
CA ASP A 58 -1.89 10.90 -13.94
C ASP A 58 -1.86 10.58 -12.43
N ALA A 59 -1.46 9.36 -12.10
CA ALA A 59 -1.40 8.90 -10.72
C ALA A 59 -0.44 9.72 -9.84
N GLN A 60 0.61 10.32 -10.43
CA GLN A 60 1.59 11.10 -9.68
C GLN A 60 0.99 12.42 -9.21
N ALA A 61 0.21 13.08 -10.07
CA ALA A 61 -0.53 14.28 -9.74
C ALA A 61 -1.55 14.03 -8.63
N VAL A 62 -2.34 12.96 -8.73
CA VAL A 62 -3.31 12.58 -7.67
C VAL A 62 -2.60 12.30 -6.35
N ARG A 63 -1.49 11.57 -6.39
CA ARG A 63 -0.68 11.28 -5.20
C ARG A 63 -0.04 12.53 -4.60
N ALA A 64 0.33 13.52 -5.39
CA ALA A 64 0.87 14.78 -4.89
C ALA A 64 -0.19 15.55 -4.08
N ASP A 65 -1.46 15.44 -4.46
CA ASP A 65 -2.59 16.03 -3.74
C ASP A 65 -3.07 15.15 -2.55
N ARG A 66 -2.91 13.82 -2.64
CA ARG A 66 -3.27 12.84 -1.59
C ARG A 66 -2.14 11.88 -1.26
N GLY A 67 -1.12 12.42 -0.58
CA GLY A 67 0.06 11.69 -0.15
C GLY A 67 -0.16 10.70 1.01
N ALA A 68 0.94 10.20 1.57
CA ALA A 68 0.94 9.24 2.68
C ALA A 68 0.45 9.85 4.01
N ASP A 69 0.60 11.17 4.18
CA ASP A 69 0.20 11.86 5.41
C ASP A 69 -1.22 12.44 5.33
N ALA A 70 -1.87 12.36 4.16
CA ALA A 70 -3.24 12.82 3.99
C ALA A 70 -4.20 11.83 4.66
N THR A 71 -5.00 12.31 5.61
CA THR A 71 -6.11 11.51 6.15
C THR A 71 -7.14 11.25 5.05
N GLY A 72 -7.64 10.02 4.95
CA GLY A 72 -8.74 9.68 4.06
C GLY A 72 -9.61 8.57 4.62
N GLY A 73 -10.55 8.13 3.80
CA GLY A 73 -11.54 7.13 4.18
C GLY A 73 -10.98 5.71 4.24
N VAL A 74 -10.43 5.24 3.11
CA VAL A 74 -9.81 3.93 2.97
C VAL A 74 -8.38 4.10 2.51
N GLY A 75 -7.46 3.93 3.46
CA GLY A 75 -6.02 4.09 3.27
C GLY A 75 -5.46 5.41 3.80
N PRO A 76 -4.13 5.54 3.80
CA PRO A 76 -3.16 4.60 3.23
C PRO A 76 -3.04 3.29 4.03
N PHE A 77 -3.04 2.15 3.34
CA PHE A 77 -2.73 0.83 3.93
C PHE A 77 -1.76 0.07 3.04
N GLY A 78 -0.86 -0.74 3.64
CA GLY A 78 0.15 -1.47 2.89
C GLY A 78 1.32 -1.90 3.74
N LEU A 79 2.53 -1.78 3.18
CA LEU A 79 3.76 -2.29 3.75
C LEU A 79 4.76 -1.17 4.02
N TRP A 80 5.48 -1.29 5.13
CA TRP A 80 6.77 -0.64 5.31
C TRP A 80 7.88 -1.66 5.05
N VAL A 81 8.76 -1.34 4.12
CA VAL A 81 9.91 -2.16 3.75
C VAL A 81 11.20 -1.38 3.98
N LEU A 82 12.29 -2.10 4.24
CA LEU A 82 13.58 -1.50 4.59
C LEU A 82 13.39 -0.47 5.72
N ALA A 83 12.68 -0.87 6.76
CA ALA A 83 12.36 -0.01 7.89
C ALA A 83 13.36 -0.23 9.03
N SER A 84 13.78 0.85 9.68
CA SER A 84 14.53 0.81 10.93
C SER A 84 13.61 0.39 12.08
N ASP A 85 14.21 -0.07 13.19
CA ASP A 85 13.47 -0.53 14.38
C ASP A 85 12.59 0.58 14.98
N ASP A 86 13.08 1.83 14.95
CA ASP A 86 12.36 3.04 15.38
C ASP A 86 11.40 3.59 14.31
N ARG A 87 11.44 3.04 13.09
CA ARG A 87 10.68 3.41 11.89
C ARG A 87 10.95 4.82 11.37
N GLU A 88 11.99 5.50 11.83
CA GLU A 88 12.36 6.80 11.29
C GLU A 88 12.83 6.69 9.84
N GLU A 89 13.52 5.61 9.48
CA GLU A 89 13.82 5.25 8.11
C GLU A 89 12.84 4.16 7.65
N ARG A 90 12.11 4.39 6.56
CA ARG A 90 11.21 3.42 5.94
C ARG A 90 10.87 3.78 4.49
N THR A 91 10.71 2.77 3.65
CA THR A 91 10.03 2.91 2.36
C THR A 91 8.61 2.37 2.50
N ALA A 92 7.59 3.19 2.24
CA ALA A 92 6.20 2.71 2.28
C ALA A 92 5.69 2.41 0.87
N VAL A 93 5.09 1.23 0.71
CA VAL A 93 4.29 0.83 -0.46
C VAL A 93 2.87 0.68 0.03
N PHE A 94 1.95 1.52 -0.45
CA PHE A 94 0.61 1.59 0.10
C PHE A 94 -0.43 1.81 -0.98
N PHE A 95 -1.68 1.54 -0.62
CA PHE A 95 -2.85 1.72 -1.44
C PHE A 95 -3.80 2.72 -0.79
N ARG A 96 -4.56 3.42 -1.63
CA ARG A 96 -5.70 4.24 -1.26
C ARG A 96 -6.85 3.91 -2.20
N VAL A 97 -8.06 3.85 -1.66
CA VAL A 97 -9.27 3.56 -2.44
C VAL A 97 -10.17 4.77 -2.43
N PHE A 98 -10.64 5.14 -3.62
CA PHE A 98 -11.62 6.19 -3.85
C PHE A 98 -12.86 5.60 -4.49
N LYS A 99 -14.03 6.17 -4.22
CA LYS A 99 -15.29 5.79 -4.88
C LYS A 99 -15.70 6.82 -5.93
N GLY A 100 -16.52 6.40 -6.90
CA GLY A 100 -17.10 7.33 -7.88
C GLY A 100 -16.13 7.76 -8.98
N GLY A 101 -15.24 6.86 -9.39
CA GLY A 101 -14.49 6.99 -10.63
C GLY A 101 -15.37 6.86 -11.88
N ASP A 102 -14.74 6.76 -13.04
CA ASP A 102 -15.45 6.69 -14.32
C ASP A 102 -16.41 5.50 -14.39
N GLY A 103 -17.68 5.77 -14.68
CA GLY A 103 -18.72 4.73 -14.71
C GLY A 103 -19.14 4.23 -13.32
N GLY A 104 -18.80 4.95 -12.25
CA GLY A 104 -19.16 4.60 -10.86
C GLY A 104 -18.26 3.56 -10.21
N LYS A 105 -17.17 3.15 -10.88
CA LYS A 105 -16.20 2.19 -10.34
C LYS A 105 -15.30 2.82 -9.28
N ASP A 106 -14.81 1.99 -8.37
CA ASP A 106 -13.76 2.39 -7.43
C ASP A 106 -12.44 2.63 -8.16
N VAL A 107 -11.65 3.56 -7.62
CA VAL A 107 -10.31 3.90 -8.12
C VAL A 107 -9.30 3.52 -7.04
N VAL A 108 -8.35 2.66 -7.40
CA VAL A 108 -7.26 2.28 -6.50
C VAL A 108 -5.97 2.96 -6.94
N LEU A 109 -5.41 3.75 -6.02
CA LEU A 109 -4.11 4.39 -6.19
C LEU A 109 -3.08 3.61 -5.39
N MET A 110 -2.06 3.06 -6.08
CA MET A 110 -0.88 2.49 -5.45
C MET A 110 0.23 3.53 -5.42
N CYS A 111 0.86 3.68 -4.27
CA CYS A 111 1.91 4.65 -4.03
C CYS A 111 3.14 3.97 -3.44
N LYS A 112 4.32 4.44 -3.83
CA LYS A 112 5.60 4.15 -3.21
C LYS A 112 6.24 5.45 -2.75
N THR A 113 6.30 5.66 -1.43
CA THR A 113 7.02 6.80 -0.86
C THR A 113 8.37 6.38 -0.30
N ARG A 114 9.36 7.24 -0.58
CA ARG A 114 10.74 7.18 -0.12
C ARG A 114 11.16 8.46 0.60
N SER A 115 10.23 9.37 0.89
CA SER A 115 10.54 10.62 1.61
C SER A 115 11.29 10.34 2.92
N MET A 116 10.88 9.28 3.64
CA MET A 116 11.50 8.81 4.87
C MET A 116 12.46 7.63 4.63
N SER A 117 12.94 7.37 3.41
CA SER A 117 13.73 6.15 3.14
C SER A 117 15.15 6.18 3.67
N SER A 118 15.69 7.36 4.00
CA SER A 118 16.98 7.48 4.66
C SER A 118 17.14 8.85 5.34
N HIS A 119 17.95 8.93 6.38
CA HIS A 119 18.45 10.17 7.00
C HIS A 119 19.62 10.80 6.24
N ALA A 120 20.20 10.11 5.27
CA ALA A 120 21.28 10.66 4.45
C ALA A 120 20.81 11.89 3.65
N ASP A 121 21.64 12.93 3.69
CA ASP A 121 21.46 14.18 2.94
C ASP A 121 21.75 13.99 1.45
N ASN A 122 21.16 14.85 0.62
CA ASN A 122 21.38 14.92 -0.83
C ASN A 122 21.11 13.62 -1.61
N LEU A 123 20.34 12.69 -1.04
CA LEU A 123 19.91 11.49 -1.74
C LEU A 123 18.69 11.79 -2.62
N TYR A 124 18.70 11.29 -3.85
CA TYR A 124 17.53 11.29 -4.72
C TYR A 124 16.48 10.30 -4.17
N LYS A 125 15.37 10.84 -3.62
CA LYS A 125 14.27 10.06 -2.99
C LYS A 125 12.96 10.19 -3.78
N PRO A 126 12.93 9.77 -5.06
CA PRO A 126 11.72 9.90 -5.85
C PRO A 126 10.66 8.97 -5.30
N THR A 127 9.45 9.40 -5.55
CA THR A 127 8.26 8.79 -5.01
C THR A 127 7.31 8.61 -6.18
N PHE A 128 6.65 7.45 -6.20
CA PHE A 128 5.96 6.98 -7.39
C PHE A 128 4.53 6.60 -7.08
N ALA A 129 3.67 6.67 -8.09
CA ALA A 129 2.29 6.26 -8.00
C ALA A 129 1.82 5.67 -9.34
N GLY A 130 0.83 4.78 -9.24
CA GLY A 130 0.15 4.17 -10.37
C GLY A 130 -1.30 3.85 -10.00
N PHE A 131 -2.21 3.93 -10.96
CA PHE A 131 -3.55 3.40 -10.80
C PHE A 131 -3.52 1.89 -10.99
N VAL A 132 -4.25 1.16 -10.14
CA VAL A 132 -4.40 -0.28 -10.22
C VAL A 132 -5.81 -0.59 -10.74
N ASP A 133 -5.88 -1.27 -11.87
CA ASP A 133 -7.14 -1.80 -12.38
C ASP A 133 -7.46 -3.11 -11.64
N VAL A 134 -8.19 -2.97 -10.53
CA VAL A 134 -8.72 -4.13 -9.80
C VAL A 134 -10.07 -4.49 -10.36
N THR A 135 -10.15 -5.64 -11.01
CA THR A 135 -11.45 -6.28 -11.24
C THR A 135 -11.97 -6.76 -9.89
N SER A 136 -13.24 -6.51 -9.58
CA SER A 136 -13.92 -7.07 -8.41
C SER A 136 -13.95 -8.59 -8.54
N THR A 137 -12.85 -9.25 -8.19
CA THR A 137 -12.79 -10.70 -8.20
C THR A 137 -13.44 -11.16 -6.91
N PHE A 138 -14.67 -11.67 -7.01
CA PHE A 138 -15.22 -12.56 -6.00
C PHE A 138 -14.31 -13.79 -5.98
N ILE A 139 -13.34 -13.82 -5.06
CA ILE A 139 -12.74 -15.09 -4.66
C ILE A 139 -13.81 -15.75 -3.79
N ALA A 140 -14.63 -16.59 -4.41
CA ALA A 140 -15.31 -17.63 -3.68
C ALA A 140 -14.21 -18.49 -3.06
N ASP A 141 -14.06 -18.41 -1.75
CA ASP A 141 -13.28 -19.34 -0.96
C ASP A 141 -13.80 -20.75 -1.28
N ASN A 142 -13.11 -21.46 -2.16
CA ASN A 142 -13.20 -22.90 -2.31
C ASN A 142 -11.98 -23.49 -1.62
N SER A 143 -12.01 -23.45 -0.30
CA SER A 143 -11.25 -24.35 0.54
C SER A 143 -11.69 -25.79 0.25
N VAL A 144 -10.78 -26.57 -0.33
CA VAL A 144 -10.71 -28.04 -0.28
C VAL A 144 -9.31 -28.45 0.10
#